data_AF-A0A1G6Y301-F1
#
_entry.id   AF-A0A1G6Y301-F1
#
_cell.length_a   1.000
_cell.length_b   1.000
_cell.length_c   1.000
_cell.angle_alpha   90.00
_cell.angle_beta   90.00
_cell.angle_gamma   90.00
#
_symmetry.space_group_name_H-M   'P 1'
#
loop_
_entity.id
_entity.type
_entity.pdbx_description
1 polymer ?
#
loop_
_entity_poly.entity_id
_entity_poly.type
_entity_poly.pdbx_seq_one_letter_code
_entity_poly.pdbx_strand_id
1 'polypeptide(L)'
;NFKDEKTILGCGEAQVRTQQACEKVPAFLTAVYSMLLLAAESAKNQVLPRPKWYKSEKSVRTTTGDILNQFRAINWANTSKINFSDFVNIQKKLQTLKKSDNPILSALFHARN
;
A
#
# COMPACT_ATOMS: atom_id res chain seq x y z
N ASN A 1 1.71 -14.78 5.83
CA ASN A 1 2.99 -14.29 6.39
C ASN A 1 2.69 -14.03 7.86
N PHE A 2 3.11 -14.92 8.76
CA PHE A 2 2.62 -14.90 10.14
C PHE A 2 2.97 -13.62 10.89
N LYS A 3 4.11 -12.99 10.55
CA LYS A 3 4.50 -11.70 11.13
C LYS A 3 3.48 -10.61 10.78
N ASP A 4 3.07 -10.53 9.52
CA ASP A 4 2.14 -9.50 9.05
C ASP A 4 0.75 -9.70 9.66
N GLU A 5 0.27 -10.95 9.70
CA GLU A 5 -1.03 -11.27 10.30
C GLU A 5 -1.08 -10.91 11.79
N LYS A 6 0.01 -11.13 12.53
CA LYS A 6 0.08 -10.77 13.95
C LYS A 6 0.29 -9.28 14.18
N THR A 7 1.21 -8.66 13.44
CA THR A 7 1.66 -7.29 13.70
C THR A 7 0.76 -6.24 13.04
N ILE A 8 0.32 -6.48 11.80
CA ILE A 8 -0.45 -5.50 11.03
C ILE A 8 -1.95 -5.68 11.29
N LEU A 9 -2.43 -6.93 11.29
CA LEU A 9 -3.86 -7.22 11.47
C LEU A 9 -4.25 -7.46 12.93
N GLY A 10 -3.29 -7.60 13.84
CA GLY A 10 -3.59 -7.81 15.26
C GLY A 10 -4.26 -9.16 15.54
N CYS A 11 -3.95 -10.20 14.76
CA CYS A 11 -4.56 -11.53 14.88
C CYS A 11 -4.44 -12.14 16.30
N GLY A 12 -3.41 -11.73 17.07
CA GLY A 12 -3.20 -12.17 18.46
C GLY A 12 -3.93 -11.35 19.53
N GLU A 13 -4.52 -10.20 19.18
CA GLU A 13 -5.09 -9.23 20.13
C GLU A 13 -6.56 -8.91 19.78
N ALA A 14 -7.37 -9.96 19.59
CA ALA A 14 -8.77 -9.82 19.24
C ALA A 14 -9.58 -9.15 20.36
N GLN A 15 -10.10 -7.94 20.12
CA GLN A 15 -10.96 -7.22 21.06
C GLN A 15 -12.42 -7.63 20.92
N VAL A 16 -12.74 -8.90 21.22
CA VAL A 16 -14.12 -9.42 21.13
C VAL A 16 -14.63 -9.83 22.51
N ARG A 17 -15.92 -9.59 22.77
CA ARG A 17 -16.55 -9.83 24.08
C ARG A 17 -16.78 -11.30 24.41
N THR A 18 -16.85 -12.18 23.41
CA THR A 18 -17.17 -13.60 23.58
C THR A 18 -15.98 -14.47 23.21
N GLN A 19 -15.67 -15.45 24.07
CA GLN A 19 -14.52 -16.32 23.90
C GLN A 19 -14.59 -17.14 22.60
N GLN A 20 -15.78 -17.64 22.25
CA GLN A 20 -16.01 -18.35 20.98
C GLN A 20 -15.71 -17.49 19.74
N ALA A 21 -15.88 -16.17 19.82
CA ALA A 21 -15.55 -15.28 18.72
C ALA A 21 -14.05 -15.01 18.67
N CYS A 22 -13.38 -14.87 19.82
CA CYS A 22 -11.91 -14.76 19.89
C CYS A 22 -11.20 -15.93 19.20
N GLU A 23 -11.73 -17.16 19.36
CA GLU A 23 -11.19 -18.37 18.70
C GLU A 23 -11.33 -18.33 17.17
N LYS A 24 -12.38 -17.68 16.65
CA LYS A 24 -12.67 -17.61 15.21
C LYS A 24 -11.99 -16.45 14.50
N VAL A 25 -11.60 -15.40 15.22
CA VAL A 25 -10.97 -14.20 14.65
C VAL A 25 -9.71 -14.52 13.84
N PRO A 26 -8.78 -15.39 14.28
CA PRO A 26 -7.60 -15.74 13.49
C PRO A 26 -7.92 -16.35 12.11
N ALA A 27 -8.87 -17.29 12.06
CA ALA A 27 -9.30 -17.92 10.82
C ALA A 27 -9.96 -16.91 9.88
N PHE A 28 -10.74 -15.98 10.43
CA PHE A 28 -11.37 -14.93 9.63
C PHE A 28 -10.35 -13.93 9.07
N LEU A 29 -9.44 -13.42 9.90
CA LEU A 29 -8.40 -12.46 9.48
C LEU A 29 -7.48 -13.05 8.42
N THR A 30 -7.10 -14.32 8.56
CA THR A 30 -6.25 -15.01 7.57
C THR A 30 -6.98 -15.14 6.23
N ALA A 31 -8.28 -15.45 6.23
CA ALA A 31 -9.10 -15.47 5.02
C ALA A 31 -9.15 -14.09 4.35
N VAL A 32 -9.49 -13.03 5.10
CA VAL A 32 -9.54 -11.66 4.58
C VAL A 32 -8.18 -11.21 4.02
N TYR A 33 -7.09 -11.53 4.73
CA TYR A 33 -5.74 -11.21 4.29
C TYR A 33 -5.36 -11.91 2.98
N SER A 34 -5.71 -13.19 2.83
CA SER A 34 -5.48 -13.92 1.60
C SER A 34 -6.27 -13.35 0.41
N MET A 35 -7.53 -12.95 0.64
CA MET A 35 -8.34 -12.26 -0.38
C MET A 35 -7.71 -10.92 -0.78
N LEU A 36 -7.19 -10.14 0.17
CA LEU A 36 -6.51 -8.87 -0.11
C LEU A 36 -5.27 -9.08 -0.99
N LEU A 37 -4.43 -10.07 -0.66
CA LEU A 37 -3.25 -10.39 -1.46
C LEU A 37 -3.61 -10.86 -2.88
N LEU A 38 -4.66 -11.66 -3.01
CA LEU A 38 -5.15 -12.14 -4.30
C LEU A 38 -5.70 -10.99 -5.16
N ALA A 39 -6.46 -10.08 -4.56
CA ALA A 39 -6.95 -8.88 -5.24
C ALA A 39 -5.79 -7.98 -5.70
N ALA A 40 -4.77 -7.80 -4.88
CA ALA A 40 -3.59 -7.00 -5.24
C ALA A 40 -2.81 -7.60 -6.42
N GLU A 41 -2.65 -8.93 -6.45
CA GLU A 41 -2.01 -9.62 -7.56
C GLU A 41 -2.83 -9.51 -8.86
N SER A 42 -4.16 -9.62 -8.75
CA SER A 42 -5.09 -9.49 -9.88
C SER A 42 -5.12 -8.08 -10.47
N ALA A 43 -5.04 -7.05 -9.62
CA ALA A 43 -5.08 -5.66 -10.03
C ALA A 43 -3.88 -5.23 -10.90
N LYS A 44 -2.79 -6.03 -10.95
CA LYS A 44 -1.55 -5.73 -11.67
C LYS A 44 -1.08 -4.28 -11.45
N ASN A 45 -1.19 -3.81 -10.21
CA ASN A 45 -0.89 -2.43 -9.86
C ASN A 45 0.56 -2.09 -10.24
N GLN A 46 0.76 -0.87 -10.75
CA GLN A 46 2.11 -0.35 -10.99
C GLN A 46 2.87 -0.31 -9.67
N VAL A 47 3.88 -1.18 -9.55
CA VAL A 47 4.70 -1.27 -8.33
C VAL A 47 5.60 -0.05 -8.29
N LEU A 48 5.50 0.72 -7.19
CA LEU A 48 6.42 1.81 -6.93
C LEU A 48 7.87 1.29 -6.93
N PRO A 49 8.83 2.05 -7.48
CA PRO A 49 10.21 1.59 -7.53
C PRO A 49 10.73 1.33 -6.11
N ARG A 50 11.61 0.34 -6.00
CA ARG A 50 12.26 -0.02 -4.73
C ARG A 50 13.37 0.99 -4.41
N PRO A 51 13.61 1.28 -3.13
CA PRO A 51 14.73 2.13 -2.77
C PRO A 51 16.03 1.38 -3.08
N LYS A 52 17.08 2.11 -3.46
CA LYS A 52 18.34 1.52 -3.97
C LYS A 52 19.02 0.54 -3.01
N TRP A 53 18.81 0.71 -1.70
CA TRP A 53 19.38 -0.15 -0.66
C TRP A 53 18.57 -1.42 -0.40
N TYR A 54 17.36 -1.54 -0.95
CA TYR A 54 16.54 -2.74 -0.81
C TYR A 54 17.00 -3.80 -1.81
N LYS A 55 16.99 -5.08 -1.41
CA LYS A 55 17.42 -6.17 -2.28
C LYS A 55 16.59 -6.19 -3.56
N SER A 56 17.28 -6.10 -4.70
CA SER A 56 16.70 -6.27 -6.03
C SER A 56 16.46 -7.75 -6.30
N GLU A 57 15.55 -8.35 -5.55
CA GLU A 57 15.08 -9.70 -5.83
C GLU A 57 14.08 -9.66 -6.98
N LYS A 58 14.16 -10.65 -7.88
CA LYS A 58 13.17 -10.90 -8.93
C LYS A 58 11.88 -11.49 -8.33
N SER A 59 11.39 -10.93 -7.22
CA SER A 59 10.19 -11.44 -6.57
C SER A 59 8.99 -11.09 -7.44
N VAL A 60 8.37 -12.10 -8.03
CA VAL A 60 7.15 -11.95 -8.85
C VAL A 60 5.95 -11.54 -7.98
N ARG A 61 5.95 -11.94 -6.70
CA ARG A 61 4.82 -11.77 -5.78
C ARG A 61 4.72 -10.37 -5.20
N THR A 62 3.49 -9.83 -5.20
CA THR A 62 3.14 -8.60 -4.47
C THR A 62 3.20 -8.83 -2.96
N THR A 63 3.97 -8.01 -2.24
CA THR A 63 4.07 -8.06 -0.77
C THR A 63 3.11 -7.07 -0.10
N THR A 64 2.80 -7.28 1.17
CA THR A 64 1.95 -6.35 1.95
C THR A 64 2.58 -4.96 2.06
N GLY A 65 3.90 -4.88 2.13
CA GLY A 65 4.62 -3.61 2.06
C GLY A 65 4.41 -2.88 0.73
N ASP A 66 4.31 -3.61 -0.38
CA ASP A 66 4.00 -3.03 -1.71
C ASP A 66 2.61 -2.40 -1.71
N ILE A 67 1.63 -3.13 -1.20
CA ILE A 67 0.23 -2.67 -1.12
C ILE A 67 0.12 -1.42 -0.25
N LEU A 68 0.75 -1.42 0.94
CA LEU A 68 0.72 -0.28 1.86
C LEU A 68 1.40 0.95 1.26
N ASN A 69 2.54 0.79 0.59
CA ASN A 69 3.24 1.91 -0.03
C ASN A 69 2.47 2.49 -1.21
N GLN A 70 1.84 1.65 -2.03
CA GLN A 70 0.93 2.11 -3.09
C GLN A 70 -0.25 2.87 -2.49
N PHE A 71 -0.88 2.34 -1.45
CA PHE A 71 -1.99 3.02 -0.77
C PHE A 71 -1.57 4.38 -0.21
N ARG A 72 -0.41 4.48 0.44
CA ARG A 72 0.14 5.76 0.93
C ARG A 72 0.37 6.76 -0.19
N ALA A 73 0.92 6.32 -1.32
CA ALA A 73 1.14 7.18 -2.48
C ALA A 73 -0.19 7.69 -3.06
N ILE A 74 -1.19 6.82 -3.21
CA ILE A 74 -2.54 7.18 -3.67
C ILE A 74 -3.19 8.18 -2.69
N ASN A 75 -3.16 7.88 -1.39
CA ASN A 75 -3.75 8.73 -0.37
C ASN A 75 -3.09 10.12 -0.33
N TRP A 76 -1.76 10.18 -0.46
CA TRP A 76 -1.05 11.45 -0.54
C TRP A 76 -1.42 12.23 -1.81
N ALA A 77 -1.48 11.57 -2.97
CA ALA A 77 -1.86 12.21 -4.23
C ALA A 77 -3.28 12.80 -4.14
N ASN A 78 -4.21 12.04 -3.57
CA ASN A 78 -5.58 12.47 -3.30
C ASN A 78 -5.63 13.68 -2.36
N THR A 79 -4.91 13.61 -1.23
CA THR A 79 -4.87 14.69 -0.23
C THR A 79 -4.22 15.96 -0.78
N SER A 80 -3.19 15.80 -1.61
CA SER A 80 -2.48 16.91 -2.25
C SER A 80 -3.29 17.56 -3.38
N LYS A 81 -4.49 17.03 -3.69
CA LYS A 81 -5.35 17.47 -4.82
C LYS A 81 -4.60 17.52 -6.15
N ILE A 82 -3.57 16.69 -6.30
CA ILE A 82 -2.80 16.60 -7.55
C ILE A 82 -3.60 15.69 -8.48
N ASN A 83 -4.62 16.25 -9.12
CA ASN A 83 -5.32 15.59 -10.21
C ASN A 83 -4.48 15.77 -11.48
N PHE A 84 -3.73 14.72 -11.85
CA PHE A 84 -3.05 14.66 -13.14
C PHE A 84 -4.02 14.48 -14.32
N SER A 85 -5.27 14.10 -14.02
CA SER A 85 -6.35 13.84 -14.98
C SER A 85 -7.52 14.82 -14.81
N ASP A 86 -7.22 16.11 -14.60
CA ASP A 86 -8.29 17.11 -14.65
C ASP A 86 -8.78 17.18 -16.11
N PHE A 87 -10.00 16.68 -16.36
CA PHE A 87 -10.56 16.54 -17.71
C PHE A 87 -10.76 17.91 -18.39
N VAL A 88 -10.72 19.01 -17.61
CA VAL A 88 -10.87 20.38 -18.09
C VAL A 88 -9.83 21.30 -17.45
N ASN A 89 -8.65 21.41 -18.07
CA ASN A 89 -8.01 22.72 -18.33
C ASN A 89 -6.72 22.56 -19.14
N ILE A 90 -6.89 22.48 -20.46
CA ILE A 90 -5.80 22.57 -21.45
C ILE A 90 -5.05 23.92 -21.38
N GLN A 91 -5.59 24.91 -20.65
CA GLN A 91 -5.11 26.29 -20.65
C GLN A 91 -4.23 26.71 -19.47
N LYS A 92 -4.01 25.90 -18.43
CA LYS A 92 -3.00 26.23 -17.38
C LYS A 92 -1.62 25.71 -17.75
N LYS A 93 -1.13 26.19 -18.88
CA LYS A 93 0.27 26.08 -19.31
C LYS A 93 1.05 27.22 -18.64
N LEU A 94 2.03 26.89 -17.79
CA LEU A 94 3.33 27.59 -17.59
C LEU A 94 4.09 27.23 -16.29
N GLN A 95 3.74 26.16 -15.58
CA GLN A 95 4.69 25.47 -14.70
C GLN A 95 4.53 23.97 -14.86
N THR A 96 5.63 23.28 -15.19
CA THR A 96 5.68 21.81 -15.13
C THR A 96 5.61 21.37 -13.68
N LEU A 97 4.40 21.28 -13.10
CA LEU A 97 4.15 20.65 -11.79
C LEU A 97 4.65 19.19 -11.76
N LYS A 98 4.90 18.62 -12.94
CA LYS A 98 5.40 17.26 -13.16
C LYS A 98 6.82 17.01 -12.59
N LYS A 99 7.61 18.05 -12.33
CA LYS A 99 8.94 17.95 -11.70
C LYS A 99 8.94 18.64 -10.34
N SER A 100 8.26 18.03 -9.36
CA SER A 100 8.65 18.24 -7.96
C SER A 100 9.35 16.97 -7.50
N ASP A 101 10.62 16.85 -7.87
CA ASP A 101 11.48 15.79 -7.34
C ASP A 101 11.81 16.16 -5.89
N ASN A 102 10.85 16.01 -4.99
CA ASN A 102 11.10 16.12 -3.57
C ASN A 102 11.71 14.78 -3.11
N PRO A 103 13.02 14.73 -2.81
CA PRO A 103 13.69 13.49 -2.45
C PRO A 103 13.13 12.89 -1.14
N ILE A 104 12.51 13.71 -0.29
CA ILE A 104 11.88 13.27 0.94
C ILE A 104 10.58 12.50 0.63
N LEU A 105 9.76 13.01 -0.28
CA LEU A 105 8.52 12.36 -0.69
C LEU A 105 8.80 11.03 -1.40
N SER A 106 9.80 11.00 -2.29
CA SER A 106 10.21 9.74 -2.93
C SER A 106 10.76 8.75 -1.91
N ALA A 107 11.62 9.19 -0.99
CA ALA A 107 12.12 8.32 0.09
C ALA A 107 10.97 7.76 0.96
N LEU A 108 9.96 8.59 1.27
CA LEU A 108 8.81 8.19 2.08
C LEU A 108 7.97 7.10 1.39
N PHE A 109 7.70 7.22 0.07
CA PHE A 109 6.92 6.22 -0.65
C PHE A 109 7.70 4.97 -1.01
N HIS A 110 9.02 5.07 -1.19
CA HIS A 110 9.87 3.93 -1.50
C HIS A 110 10.29 3.14 -0.25
N ALA A 111 10.33 3.75 0.93
CA ALA A 111 10.67 3.07 2.18
C ALA A 111 9.69 1.92 2.46
N ARG A 112 10.22 0.69 2.58
CA ARG A 112 9.46 -0.50 3.00
C ARG A 112 9.72 -0.78 4.47
N ASN A 113 8.67 -1.16 5.20
CA ASN A 113 8.75 -1.62 6.60
C ASN A 113 9.14 -3.10 6.70
#